data_AF-A0A2G9MD12-F1
#
_entry.id   AF-A0A2G9MD12-F1
#
_cell.length_a   1.000
_cell.length_b   1.000
_cell.length_c   1.000
_cell.angle_alpha   90.00
_cell.angle_beta   90.00
_cell.angle_gamma   90.00
#
_symmetry.space_group_name_H-M   'P 1'
#
loop_
_entity.id
_entity.type
_entity.pdbx_description
1 polymer ?
#
loop_
_entity_poly.entity_id
_entity_poly.type
_entity_poly.pdbx_seq_one_letter_code
_entity_poly.pdbx_strand_id
1 'polypeptide(L)' 'TKDPYSQVNITIIGNLQARKIPVLILANKIDKKKARVERVRDAFPQYNVVGISAKFGDRIDELYEALFALVG' A
#
# COMPACT_ATOMS: atom_id res chain seq x y z
N THR A 1 -0.21 -0.35 -13.52
CA THR A 1 -0.28 0.42 -12.26
C THR A 1 -0.71 1.84 -12.59
N LYS A 2 -1.64 2.42 -11.83
CA LYS A 2 -1.91 3.87 -11.92
C LYS A 2 -0.76 4.63 -11.28
N ASP A 3 -0.59 5.90 -11.62
CA ASP A 3 0.44 6.73 -11.01
C ASP A 3 0.24 6.81 -9.48
N PRO A 4 1.22 6.35 -8.67
CA PRO A 4 1.13 6.43 -7.22
C PRO A 4 1.21 7.87 -6.70
N TYR A 5 1.82 8.82 -7.44
CA TYR A 5 2.06 10.20 -7.02
C TYR A 5 0.91 11.17 -7.29
N SER A 6 -0.33 10.67 -7.38
CA SER A 6 -1.47 11.58 -7.51
C SER A 6 -1.55 12.56 -6.34
N GLN A 7 -1.96 13.80 -6.60
CA GLN A 7 -2.09 14.85 -5.58
C GLN A 7 -2.95 14.38 -4.39
N VAL A 8 -4.01 13.62 -4.68
CA VAL A 8 -4.90 13.04 -3.67
C VAL A 8 -4.13 12.08 -2.76
N ASN A 9 -3.33 11.15 -3.30
CA ASN A 9 -2.54 10.22 -2.50
C ASN A 9 -1.52 10.94 -1.62
N ILE A 10 -0.78 11.90 -2.20
CA ILE A 10 0.21 12.69 -1.46
C ILE A 10 -0.45 13.44 -0.30
N THR A 11 -1.61 14.06 -0.56
CA THR A 11 -2.35 14.83 0.44
C THR A 11 -2.83 13.94 1.58
N ILE A 12 -3.41 12.77 1.28
CA ILE A 12 -3.89 11.83 2.31
C ILE A 12 -2.73 11.36 3.19
N ILE A 13 -1.64 10.91 2.57
CA ILE A 13 -0.46 10.41 3.30
C ILE A 13 0.15 11.51 4.18
N GLY A 14 0.30 12.72 3.64
CA GLY A 14 0.81 13.86 4.40
C GLY A 14 -0.04 14.19 5.64
N ASN A 15 -1.37 14.13 5.52
CA ASN A 15 -2.27 14.33 6.65
C ASN A 15 -2.13 13.23 7.72
N LEU A 16 -2.02 11.97 7.31
CA LEU A 16 -1.85 10.85 8.24
C LEU A 16 -0.51 10.94 8.98
N GLN A 17 0.56 11.31 8.28
CA GLN A 17 1.87 11.54 8.87
C GLN A 17 1.86 12.70 9.88
N ALA A 18 1.21 13.82 9.55
CA ALA A 18 1.09 14.96 10.47
C ALA A 18 0.36 14.60 11.78
N ARG A 19 -0.58 13.65 11.71
CA ARG A 19 -1.33 13.13 12.86
C ARG A 19 -0.65 11.95 13.56
N LYS A 20 0.55 11.54 13.13
CA LYS A 20 1.28 10.37 13.65
C LYS A 20 0.47 9.08 13.62
N ILE A 21 -0.40 8.92 12.62
CA ILE A 21 -1.20 7.71 12.45
C ILE A 21 -0.33 6.67 11.72
N PRO A 22 -0.21 5.43 12.22
CA PRO A 22 0.49 4.35 11.51
C PRO A 22 -0.13 4.08 10.14
N VAL A 23 0.69 3.90 9.11
CA VAL A 23 0.22 3.71 7.71
C VAL A 23 0.79 2.44 7.12
N LEU A 24 -0.09 1.59 6.58
CA LEU A 24 0.22 0.46 5.70
C LEU A 24 -0.34 0.77 4.31
N ILE A 25 0.48 0.61 3.26
CA ILE A 25 0.06 0.85 1.88
C ILE A 25 -0.20 -0.48 1.17
N LEU A 26 -1.35 -0.58 0.50
CA LEU A 26 -1.75 -1.79 -0.23
C LEU A 26 -1.68 -1.55 -1.73
N ALA A 27 -0.70 -2.18 -2.39
CA ALA A 27 -0.59 -2.21 -3.84
C ALA A 27 -1.59 -3.23 -4.42
N ASN A 28 -2.84 -2.80 -4.54
CA ASN A 28 -3.95 -3.66 -4.96
C ASN A 28 -3.93 -3.97 -6.48
N LYS A 29 -4.64 -5.04 -6.86
CA LYS A 29 -4.86 -5.55 -8.23
C LYS A 29 -3.65 -6.29 -8.82
N ILE A 30 -2.89 -7.00 -7.99
CA ILE A 30 -1.73 -7.80 -8.43
C ILE A 30 -2.11 -8.91 -9.43
N ASP A 31 -3.38 -9.30 -9.47
CA ASP A 31 -3.94 -10.24 -10.45
C ASP A 31 -3.77 -9.78 -11.90
N LYS A 32 -3.55 -8.48 -12.14
CA LYS A 32 -3.36 -7.94 -13.48
C LYS A 32 -1.90 -8.08 -13.91
N LYS A 33 -1.67 -8.61 -15.11
CA LYS A 33 -0.33 -8.66 -15.75
C LYS A 33 0.41 -7.31 -15.83
N LYS A 34 -0.31 -6.18 -15.79
CA LYS A 34 0.25 -4.82 -15.80
C LYS A 34 0.42 -4.21 -14.39
N ALA A 35 0.14 -4.97 -13.34
CA ALA A 35 0.42 -4.56 -11.98
C ALA A 35 1.94 -4.60 -11.73
N ARG A 36 2.42 -3.59 -11.02
CA ARG A 36 3.81 -3.40 -10.64
C ARG A 36 3.78 -2.83 -9.23
N VAL A 37 4.05 -3.68 -8.25
CA VAL A 37 4.02 -3.33 -6.81
C VAL A 37 5.24 -2.49 -6.47
N GLU A 38 6.36 -2.77 -7.13
CA GLU A 38 7.65 -2.08 -7.01
C GLU A 38 7.47 -0.59 -7.24
N ARG A 39 6.68 -0.20 -8.26
CA ARG A 39 6.39 1.20 -8.53
C ARG A 39 5.71 1.94 -7.38
N VAL A 40 4.89 1.25 -6.59
CA VAL A 40 4.23 1.84 -5.41
C VAL A 40 5.21 1.91 -4.24
N ARG A 41 6.07 0.90 -4.10
CA ARG A 41 7.15 0.88 -3.10
C ARG A 41 8.18 1.98 -3.34
N ASP A 42 8.62 2.16 -4.58
CA ASP A 42 9.55 3.22 -4.98
C ASP A 42 8.95 4.61 -4.76
N ALA A 43 7.62 4.73 -4.86
CA ALA A 43 6.93 5.99 -4.64
C ALA A 43 6.81 6.38 -3.17
N PHE A 44 6.78 5.39 -2.29
CA PHE A 44 6.52 5.55 -0.86
C PHE A 44 7.51 4.69 -0.05
N PRO A 45 8.84 4.90 -0.20
CA PRO A 45 9.86 3.99 0.33
C PRO A 45 9.89 3.95 1.86
N GLN A 46 9.37 4.97 2.53
CA GLN A 46 9.27 5.06 3.99
C GLN A 46 8.08 4.27 4.58
N TYR A 47 7.19 3.72 3.75
CA TYR A 47 6.02 2.98 4.20
C TYR A 47 6.13 1.50 3.84
N ASN A 48 5.54 0.65 4.68
CA ASN A 48 5.40 -0.75 4.32
C ASN A 48 4.38 -0.89 3.18
N VAL A 49 4.75 -1.61 2.13
CA VAL A 49 3.92 -1.82 0.92
C VAL A 49 3.71 -3.30 0.68
N VAL A 50 2.45 -3.73 0.80
CA VAL A 50 2.01 -5.12 0.55
C VAL A 50 1.18 -5.17 -0.73
N GLY A 51 1.50 -6.12 -1.61
CA GLY A 51 0.75 -6.35 -2.84
C GLY A 51 -0.38 -7.34 -2.61
N ILE A 52 -1.61 -6.99 -2.97
CA ILE A 52 -2.79 -7.88 -2.80
C ILE A 52 -3.68 -7.91 -4.04
N SER A 53 -4.50 -8.97 -4.16
CA SER A 53 -5.69 -8.93 -5.01
C SER A 53 -6.94 -9.00 -4.17
N ALA A 54 -7.54 -7.85 -3.88
CA ALA A 54 -8.82 -7.79 -3.16
C ALA A 54 -9.98 -8.47 -3.92
N LYS A 55 -9.84 -8.70 -5.24
CA LYS A 55 -10.88 -9.34 -6.05
C LYS A 55 -10.87 -10.86 -5.88
N PHE A 56 -9.69 -11.47 -5.84
CA PHE A 56 -9.52 -12.92 -5.78
C PHE A 56 -9.14 -13.43 -4.38
N GLY A 57 -8.84 -12.52 -3.45
CA GLY A 57 -8.38 -12.88 -2.11
C GLY A 57 -6.91 -13.24 -2.06
N ASP A 58 -6.11 -12.87 -3.07
CA ASP A 58 -4.68 -13.20 -3.11
C ASP A 58 -3.90 -12.35 -2.09
N ARG A 59 -3.03 -13.01 -1.33
CA ARG A 59 -2.08 -12.42 -0.37
C ARG A 59 -2.75 -11.65 0.78
N ILE A 60 -3.93 -12.09 1.19
CA ILE A 60 -4.66 -11.50 2.31
C ILE A 60 -4.03 -11.86 3.66
N ASP A 61 -3.47 -13.05 3.76
CA ASP A 61 -2.59 -13.49 4.86
C ASP A 61 -1.43 -12.50 5.08
N GLU A 62 -0.70 -12.14 4.03
CA GLU A 62 0.40 -11.17 4.12
C GLU A 62 -0.08 -9.76 4.54
N LEU A 63 -1.29 -9.38 4.13
CA LEU A 63 -1.93 -8.15 4.62
C LEU A 63 -2.16 -8.22 6.13
N TYR A 64 -2.70 -9.34 6.65
CA TYR A 64 -2.94 -9.49 8.08
C TYR A 64 -1.63 -9.51 8.87
N GLU A 65 -0.61 -10.23 8.40
CA GLU A 65 0.71 -10.25 9.03
C GLU A 65 1.31 -8.84 9.11
N ALA A 66 1.29 -8.09 8.01
CA ALA A 66 1.79 -6.72 7.96
C ALA A 66 0.97 -5.77 8.84
N LEU A 67 -0.33 -5.99 8.95
CA LEU A 67 -1.21 -5.21 9.83
C LEU A 67 -0.84 -5.45 11.30
N PHE A 68 -0.73 -6.72 11.71
CA PHE A 68 -0.33 -7.06 13.08
C PHE A 68 1.07 -6.53 13.40
N ALA A 69 2.02 -6.60 12.47
CA ALA A 69 3.35 -6.03 12.68
C ALA A 69 3.36 -4.48 12.76
N LEU A 70 2.34 -3.81 12.23
CA LEU A 70 2.23 -2.35 12.27
C LEU A 70 1.59 -1.85 13.58
N VAL A 71 0.63 -2.60 14.13
CA VAL A 71 -0.17 -2.15 15.30
C VAL A 71 0.14 -2.92 16.59
N GLY A 72 0.73 -4.11 16.49
CA GLY A 72 1.18 -4.92 17.62
C GLY A 72 2.56 -4.50 18.10
#